data_AF-A0AA50TZ91-F1
#
_entry.id   AF-A0AA50TZ91-F1
#
_cell.length_a   1.000
_cell.length_b   1.000
_cell.length_c   1.000
_cell.angle_alpha   90.00
_cell.angle_beta   90.00
_cell.angle_gamma   90.00
#
_symmetry.space_group_name_H-M   'P 1'
#
loop_
_entity.id
_entity.type
_entity.pdbx_description
1 polymer ?
#
loop_
_entity_poly.entity_id
_entity_poly.type
_entity_poly.pdbx_seq_one_letter_code
_entity_poly.pdbx_strand_id
1 'polypeptide(L)'
;QLARLEWELQQRRELAGVCNELVASKERVAAAIAAARSRLDALAPHLRDVLKSTKPLQECLALRLDEKRDEAQAAALLPPPLFLLYANAGAYSDAL
;
A
#
# COMPACT_ATOMS: atom_id res chain seq x y z
N GLN A 1 9.16 -28.99 46.97
CA GLN A 1 9.54 -29.22 45.56
C GLN A 1 8.32 -29.26 44.62
N LEU A 2 7.15 -29.77 45.05
CA LEU A 2 5.89 -29.74 44.26
C LEU A 2 5.43 -28.34 43.82
N ALA A 3 5.37 -27.37 44.74
CA ALA A 3 4.87 -26.02 44.43
C ALA A 3 5.62 -25.32 43.28
N ARG A 4 6.93 -25.58 43.13
CA ARG A 4 7.71 -25.03 42.02
C ARG A 4 7.32 -25.67 40.68
N LEU A 5 7.12 -26.99 40.66
CA LEU A 5 6.70 -27.71 39.46
C LEU A 5 5.29 -27.33 39.02
N GLU A 6 4.38 -27.11 39.97
CA GLU A 6 3.02 -26.61 39.71
C GLU A 6 3.04 -25.21 39.11
N TRP A 7 3.88 -24.33 39.66
CA TRP A 7 4.08 -22.98 39.11
C TRP A 7 4.67 -23.00 37.70
N GLU A 8 5.71 -23.80 37.46
CA GLU A 8 6.32 -23.96 36.13
C GLU A 8 5.32 -24.53 35.11
N LEU A 9 4.47 -25.47 35.51
CA LEU A 9 3.42 -26.03 34.68
C LEU A 9 2.36 -24.97 34.31
N GLN A 10 1.91 -24.18 35.28
CA GLN A 10 0.96 -23.09 35.06
C GLN A 10 1.53 -22.05 34.11
N GLN A 11 2.78 -21.63 34.33
CA GLN A 11 3.47 -20.68 33.46
C GLN A 11 3.57 -21.21 32.02
N ARG A 12 3.89 -22.48 31.82
CA ARG A 12 3.95 -23.10 30.48
C ARG A 12 2.59 -23.12 29.79
N ARG A 13 1.51 -23.35 30.53
CA ARG A 13 0.14 -23.32 29.99
C ARG A 13 -0.26 -21.92 29.54
N GLU A 14 0.06 -20.91 30.33
CA GLU A 14 -0.20 -19.51 29.99
C GLU A 14 0.59 -19.08 28.75
N LEU A 15 1.88 -19.40 28.69
CA LEU A 15 2.72 -19.12 27.53
C LEU A 15 2.22 -19.86 26.27
N ALA A 16 1.79 -21.10 26.40
CA ALA A 16 1.19 -21.84 25.28
C ALA A 16 -0.10 -21.17 24.79
N GLY A 17 -0.94 -20.66 25.70
CA GLY A 17 -2.13 -19.87 25.36
C GLY A 17 -1.79 -18.63 24.55
N VAL A 18 -0.86 -17.81 25.05
CA VAL A 18 -0.40 -16.59 24.36
C VAL A 18 0.22 -16.91 22.98
N CYS A 19 1.04 -17.96 22.89
CA CYS A 19 1.59 -18.40 21.62
C CYS A 19 0.49 -18.77 20.61
N ASN A 20 -0.53 -19.49 21.03
CA ASN A 20 -1.65 -19.86 20.16
C ASN A 20 -2.44 -18.63 19.67
N GLU A 21 -2.67 -17.66 20.56
CA GLU A 21 -3.32 -16.39 20.20
C GLU A 21 -2.50 -15.59 19.19
N LEU A 22 -1.18 -15.51 19.37
CA LEU A 22 -0.27 -14.84 18.45
C LEU A 22 -0.24 -15.52 17.08
N VAL A 23 -0.24 -16.86 17.04
CA VAL A 23 -0.31 -17.62 15.79
C VAL A 23 -1.62 -17.35 15.06
N ALA A 24 -2.75 -17.42 15.76
CA ALA A 24 -4.06 -17.13 15.16
C ALA A 24 -4.16 -15.69 14.65
N SER A 25 -3.59 -14.72 15.38
CA SER A 25 -3.52 -13.32 14.95
C SER A 25 -2.67 -13.16 13.68
N LYS A 26 -1.49 -13.79 13.65
CA LYS A 26 -0.60 -13.80 12.49
C LYS A 26 -1.29 -14.38 11.26
N GLU A 27 -1.98 -15.52 11.40
CA GLU A 27 -2.71 -16.16 10.31
C GLU A 27 -3.83 -15.28 9.78
N ARG A 28 -4.60 -14.63 10.68
CA ARG A 28 -5.64 -13.68 10.28
C ARG A 28 -5.09 -12.50 9.49
N VAL A 29 -3.99 -11.90 9.94
CA VAL A 29 -3.34 -10.79 9.24
C VAL A 29 -2.78 -11.26 7.90
N ALA A 30 -2.15 -12.43 7.84
CA ALA A 30 -1.64 -13.00 6.59
C ALA A 30 -2.75 -13.25 5.57
N ALA A 31 -3.90 -13.79 6.00
CA ALA A 31 -5.07 -13.98 5.15
C ALA A 31 -5.64 -12.64 4.63
N ALA A 32 -5.70 -11.62 5.49
CA ALA A 32 -6.14 -10.28 5.08
C ALA A 32 -5.19 -9.66 4.05
N ILE A 33 -3.87 -9.80 4.23
CA ILE A 33 -2.86 -9.34 3.26
C ILE A 33 -3.03 -10.07 1.93
N ALA A 34 -3.21 -11.40 1.95
CA ALA A 34 -3.41 -12.20 0.75
C ALA A 34 -4.66 -11.78 -0.02
N ALA A 35 -5.78 -11.56 0.68
CA ALA A 35 -7.03 -11.08 0.09
C ALA A 35 -6.87 -9.67 -0.53
N ALA A 36 -6.19 -8.75 0.17
CA ALA A 36 -5.92 -7.41 -0.34
C ALA A 36 -5.03 -7.45 -1.60
N ARG A 37 -3.98 -8.27 -1.60
CA ARG A 37 -3.11 -8.46 -2.78
C ARG A 37 -3.88 -9.01 -3.96
N SER A 38 -4.65 -10.09 -3.77
CA SER A 38 -5.47 -10.67 -4.83
C SER A 38 -6.46 -9.65 -5.45
N ARG A 39 -7.07 -8.81 -4.62
CA ARG A 39 -7.93 -7.72 -5.11
C ARG A 39 -7.17 -6.68 -5.91
N LEU A 40 -5.96 -6.29 -5.48
CA LEU A 40 -5.11 -5.35 -6.21
C LEU A 40 -4.64 -5.95 -7.54
N ASP A 41 -4.24 -7.23 -7.54
CA ASP A 41 -3.81 -7.95 -8.73
C ASP A 41 -4.94 -8.09 -9.77
N ALA A 42 -6.17 -8.29 -9.30
CA ALA A 42 -7.36 -8.29 -10.15
C ALA A 42 -7.72 -6.89 -10.66
N LEU A 43 -7.57 -5.84 -9.84
CA LEU A 43 -7.97 -4.47 -10.19
C LEU A 43 -6.97 -3.77 -11.14
N ALA A 44 -5.67 -4.01 -10.97
CA ALA A 44 -4.61 -3.39 -11.77
C ALA A 44 -4.77 -3.56 -13.30
N PRO A 45 -5.08 -4.74 -13.88
CA PRO A 45 -5.34 -4.87 -15.30
C PRO A 45 -6.58 -4.08 -15.75
N HIS A 46 -7.68 -4.12 -14.98
CA HIS A 46 -8.89 -3.37 -15.31
C HIS A 46 -8.62 -1.85 -15.36
N LEU A 47 -7.86 -1.31 -14.40
CA LEU A 47 -7.46 0.10 -14.43
C LEU A 47 -6.59 0.41 -15.66
N ARG A 48 -5.65 -0.47 -16.02
CA ARG A 48 -4.84 -0.29 -17.23
C ARG A 48 -5.69 -0.30 -18.50
N ASP A 49 -6.71 -1.14 -18.57
CA ASP A 49 -7.62 -1.19 -19.72
C ASP A 49 -8.47 0.07 -19.83
N VAL A 50 -8.99 0.59 -18.71
CA VAL A 50 -9.69 1.89 -18.66
C VAL A 50 -8.78 3.04 -19.09
N LEU A 51 -7.53 3.05 -18.63
CA LEU A 51 -6.57 4.06 -19.07
C LEU A 51 -6.31 3.98 -20.57
N LYS A 52 -6.15 2.78 -21.13
CA LYS A 52 -5.97 2.59 -22.58
C LYS A 52 -7.18 3.01 -23.39
N SER A 53 -8.39 2.64 -22.95
CA SER A 53 -9.62 2.93 -23.68
C SER A 53 -9.99 4.42 -23.67
N THR A 54 -9.55 5.16 -22.66
CA THR A 54 -9.79 6.61 -22.55
C THR A 54 -8.76 7.47 -23.29
N LYS A 55 -7.62 6.92 -23.73
CA LYS A 55 -6.59 7.65 -24.51
C LYS A 55 -7.14 8.41 -25.72
N PRO A 56 -7.93 7.82 -26.64
CA PRO A 56 -8.41 8.54 -27.82
C PRO A 56 -9.27 9.75 -27.44
N LEU A 57 -10.07 9.64 -26.37
CA LEU A 57 -10.86 10.76 -25.88
C LEU A 57 -9.98 11.88 -25.31
N GLN A 58 -8.91 11.52 -24.58
CA GLN A 58 -7.94 12.50 -24.08
C GLN A 58 -7.26 13.24 -25.23
N GLU A 59 -6.87 12.54 -26.29
CA GLU A 59 -6.28 13.12 -27.50
C GLU A 59 -7.25 14.08 -28.20
N CYS A 60 -8.52 13.70 -28.36
CA CYS A 60 -9.54 14.56 -28.95
C CYS A 60 -9.81 15.83 -28.12
N LEU A 61 -9.66 15.75 -26.81
CA LEU A 61 -9.84 16.88 -25.89
C LEU A 61 -8.53 17.63 -25.58
N ALA A 62 -7.42 17.27 -26.25
CA ALA A 62 -6.08 17.81 -26.00
C ALA A 62 -5.64 17.75 -24.53
N LEU A 63 -6.08 16.72 -23.79
CA LEU A 63 -5.74 16.49 -22.39
C LEU A 63 -4.42 15.72 -22.28
N ARG A 64 -3.41 16.33 -21.67
CA ARG A 64 -2.06 15.75 -21.46
C ARG A 64 -1.94 15.03 -20.11
N LEU A 65 -2.86 14.12 -19.81
CA LEU A 65 -2.92 13.47 -18.49
C LEU A 65 -1.82 12.41 -18.31
N ASP A 66 -1.46 11.69 -19.36
CA ASP A 66 -0.36 10.72 -19.32
C ASP A 66 0.99 11.42 -19.10
N GLU A 67 1.26 12.51 -19.81
CA GLU A 67 2.48 13.31 -19.64
C GLU A 67 2.61 13.86 -18.22
N LYS A 68 1.52 14.43 -17.67
CA LYS A 68 1.50 14.91 -16.27
C LYS A 68 1.77 13.79 -15.26
N ARG A 69 1.31 12.56 -15.54
CA ARG A 69 1.56 11.40 -14.68
C ARG A 69 3.01 10.94 -14.75
N ASP A 70 3.58 10.87 -15.95
CA ASP A 70 4.97 10.49 -16.16
C ASP A 70 5.92 11.51 -15.52
N GLU A 71 5.62 12.80 -15.66
CA GLU A 71 6.36 13.88 -15.02
C GLU A 71 6.28 13.81 -13.49
N ALA A 72 5.09 13.58 -12.93
CA ALA A 72 4.93 13.41 -11.48
C ALA A 72 5.69 12.17 -10.96
N GLN A 73 5.72 11.09 -11.74
CA GLN A 73 6.47 9.88 -11.39
C GLN A 73 7.99 10.12 -11.44
N ALA A 74 8.47 10.88 -12.42
CA ALA A 74 9.87 11.31 -12.48
C ALA A 74 10.23 12.26 -11.33
N ALA A 75 9.34 13.21 -11.00
CA ALA A 75 9.53 14.15 -9.92
C ALA A 75 9.63 13.47 -8.55
N ALA A 76 8.89 12.38 -8.33
CA ALA A 76 8.97 11.59 -7.11
C ALA A 76 10.36 10.98 -6.83
N LEU A 77 11.23 10.89 -7.85
CA LEU A 77 12.62 10.43 -7.72
C LEU A 77 13.60 11.55 -7.35
N LEU A 78 13.14 12.80 -7.31
CA LEU A 78 13.99 13.95 -6.98
C LEU A 78 14.35 13.98 -5.49
N PRO A 79 15.51 14.56 -5.13
CA PRO A 79 15.83 14.92 -3.76
C PRO A 79 14.73 15.81 -3.13
N PRO A 80 14.50 15.71 -1.81
CA PRO A 80 13.43 16.43 -1.12
C PRO A 80 13.30 17.94 -1.44
N PRO A 81 14.39 18.74 -1.48
CA PRO A 81 14.26 20.16 -1.78
C PRO A 81 13.82 20.42 -3.24
N LEU A 82 14.21 19.56 -4.18
CA LEU A 82 13.83 19.70 -5.59
C LEU A 82 12.40 19.24 -5.84
N PHE A 83 11.95 18.19 -5.16
CA PHE A 83 10.55 17.77 -5.18
C PHE A 83 9.61 18.86 -4.64
N LEU A 84 9.98 19.50 -3.52
CA LEU A 84 9.22 20.62 -2.96
C LEU A 84 9.12 21.79 -3.94
N LEU A 85 10.21 22.13 -4.62
CA LEU A 85 10.20 23.17 -5.64
C LEU A 85 9.28 22.83 -6.82
N TYR A 86 9.34 21.58 -7.32
CA TYR A 86 8.43 21.09 -8.37
C TYR A 86 6.96 21.20 -7.94
N ALA A 87 6.62 20.69 -6.75
CA ALA A 87 5.24 20.71 -6.25
C ALA A 87 4.72 22.14 -6.07
N ASN A 88 5.54 23.03 -5.51
CA ASN A 88 5.18 24.43 -5.34
C ASN A 88 5.01 25.14 -6.70
N ALA A 89 5.95 24.94 -7.63
CA ALA A 89 5.87 25.53 -8.96
C ALA A 89 4.61 25.12 -9.72
N GLY A 90 4.24 23.83 -9.68
CA GLY A 90 3.00 23.33 -10.26
C GLY A 90 1.75 23.92 -9.59
N ALA A 91 1.74 24.03 -8.26
CA ALA A 91 0.62 24.64 -7.54
C ALA A 91 0.43 26.12 -7.88
N TYR A 92 1.53 26.87 -8.06
CA TYR A 92 1.45 28.27 -8.49
C TYR A 92 1.00 28.41 -9.95
N SER A 93 1.42 27.52 -10.85
CA SER A 93 1.00 27.57 -12.25
C SER A 93 -0.47 27.20 -12.45
N ASP A 94 -1.02 26.29 -11.64
CA ASP A 94 -2.42 25.88 -11.73
C ASP A 94 -3.38 26.87 -11.03
N ALA A 95 -2.85 27.75 -10.15
CA ALA A 95 -3.64 28.76 -9.43
C ALA A 95 -3.74 30.13 -10.14
N LEU A 96 -2.91 30.37 -11.15
CA LEU A 96 -2.89 31.58 -12.01
C LEU A 96 -3.67 31.35 -13.29
#